data_AF-A0A3M7G9Y6-F1
#
_entry.id   AF-A0A3M7G9Y6-F1
#
_cell.length_a   1.000
_cell.length_b   1.000
_cell.length_c   1.000
_cell.angle_alpha   90.00
_cell.angle_beta   90.00
_cell.angle_gamma   90.00
#
_symmetry.space_group_name_H-M   'P 1'
#
loop_
_entity.id
_entity.type
_entity.pdbx_description
1 polymer ?
#
loop_
_entity_poly.entity_id
_entity_poly.type
_entity_poly.pdbx_seq_one_letter_code
_entity_poly.pdbx_strand_id
1 'polypeptide(L)'
;MPFAGFWTRLPLALLAVSLCGLTQQHAAWAQDSPDPMGDGGSSADQDSPDPMGDSSSSAGQDSPDPMGANIPKAVYTTSALTSGSSNSSHDFVFAVNIDSETNDVYFHMSSPSGNDWMGVGFGSKMKDSLMLIAYPSSNGTGMTLSPRLGTGHTEPEYTDEVSCEMIWNSDLPGANTVVESTDTLKVDAVCRNATSWSTGTLDYKSSSQDAMTPFIFAVGPGEHGHAGPGSGHLGLKSNSKSAGLERHEYYGHFNLDLSEAVSESTSKAGVPRPNSEDGNDLYTSVNAGGNGKVTSDGDPAPIIHGFIMCLSFVIIFPLGALILRLLERVVLHAAVQFIGMILVTAATAGGIVVSRLYVRSKDFATAHQILGILLFIALWLQLGLGILHHRIFKKQQRKTLMGKIHRYLGPVAVLIGIINAPIGFHLAGNSHLGIPYAIIVVVVAILMLLARRFLPRFFGRNRRRKAASADARAAQLRAEQGGEGYQYPQFGQQSTGLAPNTTTGYGGPSAASYEHLGPPPAYGRTESYRSEDVPLQTYGGEAGVQHPRPTL
;
A
#
# COMPACT_ATOMS: atom_id res chain seq x y z
N MET A 1 -32.91 -21.90 -0.60
CA MET A 1 -31.56 -22.53 -0.54
C MET A 1 -30.87 -22.29 -1.88
N PRO A 2 -29.53 -22.30 -1.98
CA PRO A 2 -28.51 -21.88 -1.01
C PRO A 2 -27.52 -20.85 -1.67
N PHE A 3 -26.57 -20.19 -1.01
CA PHE A 3 -26.19 -20.04 0.40
C PHE A 3 -26.06 -18.54 0.73
N ALA A 4 -26.26 -18.15 1.99
CA ALA A 4 -25.81 -16.87 2.53
C ALA A 4 -25.55 -17.00 4.04
N GLY A 5 -24.53 -16.28 4.55
CA GLY A 5 -24.24 -16.19 5.98
C GLY A 5 -23.42 -17.34 6.59
N PHE A 6 -22.08 -17.18 6.64
CA PHE A 6 -21.22 -17.88 7.61
C PHE A 6 -19.94 -17.12 8.00
N TRP A 7 -19.97 -15.77 7.94
CA TRP A 7 -18.83 -14.91 8.29
C TRP A 7 -19.25 -13.68 9.12
N THR A 8 -19.84 -13.92 10.29
CA THR A 8 -19.87 -12.91 11.38
C THR A 8 -19.49 -13.58 12.70
N ARG A 9 -18.90 -12.80 13.63
CA ARG A 9 -18.43 -13.22 14.97
C ARG A 9 -17.17 -14.11 15.00
N LEU A 10 -16.03 -13.51 14.66
CA LEU A 10 -14.79 -13.73 15.42
C LEU A 10 -14.49 -12.44 16.23
N PRO A 11 -14.05 -12.50 17.50
CA PRO A 11 -13.80 -11.30 18.30
C PRO A 11 -12.45 -10.65 17.93
N LEU A 12 -12.43 -9.32 17.78
CA LEU A 12 -11.19 -8.54 17.68
C LEU A 12 -10.50 -8.49 19.06
N ALA A 13 -9.60 -9.45 19.32
CA ALA A 13 -8.87 -9.52 20.58
C ALA A 13 -7.48 -10.17 20.42
N LEU A 14 -6.59 -9.61 19.58
CA LEU A 14 -5.13 -9.88 19.60
C LEU A 14 -4.29 -8.93 18.71
N LEU A 15 -4.61 -7.63 18.69
CA LEU A 15 -3.91 -6.61 17.87
C LEU A 15 -3.42 -5.39 18.67
N ALA A 16 -3.03 -5.61 19.93
CA ALA A 16 -2.55 -4.56 20.84
C ALA A 16 -1.26 -4.98 21.56
N VAL A 17 -0.10 -4.73 20.94
CA VAL A 17 1.21 -4.75 21.62
C VAL A 17 2.07 -3.59 21.14
N SER A 18 2.20 -2.59 22.00
CA SER A 18 3.34 -1.65 22.11
C SER A 18 3.77 -0.86 20.86
N LEU A 19 3.20 0.35 20.71
CA LEU A 19 3.98 1.56 20.40
C LEU A 19 3.29 2.78 21.05
N CYS A 20 3.48 2.93 22.37
CA CYS A 20 3.03 4.09 23.13
C CYS A 20 4.04 4.36 24.26
N GLY A 21 4.49 5.61 24.37
CA GLY A 21 5.55 6.05 25.30
C GLY A 21 6.60 6.88 24.57
N LEU A 22 6.93 8.04 25.14
CA LEU A 22 7.71 9.17 24.57
C LEU A 22 6.92 10.03 23.55
N THR A 23 6.73 11.34 23.75
CA THR A 23 6.76 12.12 25.01
C THR A 23 5.95 13.41 24.79
N GLN A 24 5.10 13.81 25.74
CA GLN A 24 4.33 15.05 25.66
C GLN A 24 4.48 15.85 26.96
N GLN A 25 5.31 16.90 26.96
CA GLN A 25 5.22 17.96 27.96
C GLN A 25 6.09 19.19 27.63
N HIS A 26 5.55 20.36 27.93
CA HIS A 26 6.13 21.72 27.84
C HIS A 26 6.43 22.23 26.40
N ALA A 27 6.36 23.55 26.14
CA ALA A 27 6.02 24.66 27.02
C ALA A 27 4.89 25.53 26.45
N ALA A 28 4.04 26.06 27.33
CA ALA A 28 3.31 27.29 27.09
C ALA A 28 4.07 28.42 27.77
N TRP A 29 4.21 29.57 27.10
CA TRP A 29 4.58 30.85 27.71
C TRP A 29 3.65 31.94 27.16
N ALA A 30 3.23 32.84 28.03
CA ALA A 30 2.47 34.05 27.70
C ALA A 30 3.15 35.22 28.41
N GLN A 31 3.52 36.24 27.64
CA GLN A 31 4.20 37.49 27.97
C GLN A 31 4.37 38.24 26.63
N ASP A 32 4.29 39.56 26.52
CA ASP A 32 3.70 40.58 27.40
C ASP A 32 3.38 41.81 26.51
N SER A 33 2.47 42.69 26.91
CA SER A 33 2.20 43.94 26.16
C SER A 33 3.38 44.93 26.25
N PRO A 34 3.49 45.86 25.30
CA PRO A 34 3.19 47.24 25.69
C PRO A 34 2.41 48.06 24.64
N ASP A 35 1.61 49.01 25.13
CA ASP A 35 1.01 50.09 24.33
C ASP A 35 2.05 51.10 23.83
N PRO A 36 1.66 51.99 22.91
CA PRO A 36 1.73 53.41 23.28
C PRO A 36 0.41 54.16 23.10
N MET A 37 0.20 55.18 23.94
CA MET A 37 -0.96 56.07 23.93
C MET A 37 -0.95 57.04 22.73
N GLY A 38 -2.14 57.52 22.35
CA GLY A 38 -2.34 58.66 21.45
C GLY A 38 -3.76 59.22 21.55
N ASP A 39 -3.93 60.33 22.27
CA ASP A 39 -5.22 60.99 22.49
C ASP A 39 -5.72 61.81 21.28
N GLY A 40 -7.04 62.07 21.24
CA GLY A 40 -7.50 63.42 20.92
C GLY A 40 -8.69 63.59 19.95
N GLY A 41 -9.88 63.86 20.52
CA GLY A 41 -10.99 64.61 19.90
C GLY A 41 -11.84 63.90 18.84
N SER A 42 -13.16 64.12 18.63
CA SER A 42 -14.28 64.82 19.28
C SER A 42 -15.13 65.64 18.27
N SER A 43 -16.27 65.06 17.86
CA SER A 43 -17.57 65.72 17.60
C SER A 43 -17.76 66.78 16.48
N ALA A 44 -19.04 66.99 16.12
CA ALA A 44 -19.63 67.85 15.07
C ALA A 44 -19.52 67.26 13.63
N ASP A 45 -20.61 66.89 12.94
CA ASP A 45 -21.85 67.59 12.55
C ASP A 45 -21.66 68.53 11.33
N GLN A 46 -22.22 68.16 10.16
CA GLN A 46 -23.29 68.90 9.44
C GLN A 46 -23.61 68.38 8.02
N ASP A 47 -24.90 68.55 7.68
CA ASP A 47 -25.52 68.84 6.37
C ASP A 47 -25.30 67.97 5.11
N SER A 48 -26.38 67.21 4.82
CA SER A 48 -27.02 66.95 3.51
C SER A 48 -27.10 68.20 2.57
N PRO A 49 -27.46 68.13 1.25
CA PRO A 49 -28.36 67.12 0.69
C PRO A 49 -28.26 66.70 -0.81
N ASP A 50 -28.90 65.58 -1.13
CA ASP A 50 -29.54 65.29 -2.43
C ASP A 50 -30.70 66.28 -2.71
N PRO A 51 -31.07 66.63 -3.96
CA PRO A 51 -31.29 65.64 -5.03
C PRO A 51 -31.03 66.12 -6.48
N MET A 52 -31.26 65.22 -7.44
CA MET A 52 -32.23 65.40 -8.55
C MET A 52 -32.28 64.11 -9.37
N GLY A 53 -33.49 63.59 -9.64
CA GLY A 53 -33.69 62.53 -10.62
C GLY A 53 -34.13 63.12 -11.95
N ASP A 54 -33.72 62.52 -13.07
CA ASP A 54 -34.32 62.76 -14.38
C ASP A 54 -34.54 61.41 -15.09
N SER A 55 -35.58 61.33 -15.93
CA SER A 55 -36.16 60.08 -16.40
C SER A 55 -36.57 60.15 -17.88
N SER A 56 -35.59 60.14 -18.78
CA SER A 56 -35.88 59.86 -20.19
C SER A 56 -34.70 59.27 -20.97
N SER A 57 -34.91 58.09 -21.56
CA SER A 57 -34.79 57.88 -23.02
C SER A 57 -35.05 56.42 -23.38
N SER A 58 -35.94 56.19 -24.35
CA SER A 58 -36.04 54.93 -25.08
C SER A 58 -35.59 55.16 -26.52
N ALA A 59 -34.40 54.67 -26.85
CA ALA A 59 -33.88 54.63 -28.21
C ALA A 59 -33.04 53.35 -28.34
N GLY A 60 -33.28 52.56 -29.37
CA GLY A 60 -32.60 51.28 -29.54
C GLY A 60 -31.12 51.47 -29.86
N GLN A 61 -30.26 50.77 -29.12
CA GLN A 61 -28.91 50.45 -29.56
C GLN A 61 -28.85 48.95 -29.84
N ASP A 62 -28.57 48.62 -31.10
CA ASP A 62 -28.26 47.25 -31.54
C ASP A 62 -26.79 46.95 -31.18
N SER A 63 -26.53 46.92 -29.88
CA SER A 63 -25.22 46.64 -29.29
C SER A 63 -25.01 45.12 -29.21
N PRO A 64 -23.87 44.56 -29.66
CA PRO A 64 -23.57 43.16 -29.42
C PRO A 64 -23.52 42.90 -27.92
N ASP A 65 -24.31 41.93 -27.45
CA ASP A 65 -24.68 41.73 -26.04
C ASP A 65 -23.46 41.76 -25.09
N PRO A 66 -23.27 42.84 -24.30
CA PRO A 66 -22.04 43.07 -23.54
C PRO A 66 -22.00 42.31 -22.21
N MET A 67 -22.69 41.17 -22.10
CA MET A 67 -22.46 40.08 -21.13
C MET A 67 -23.21 38.83 -21.57
N GLY A 68 -22.51 37.72 -21.85
CA GLY A 68 -23.13 36.44 -22.23
C GLY A 68 -23.81 35.70 -21.07
N ALA A 69 -24.69 36.38 -20.33
CA ALA A 69 -25.38 35.88 -19.14
C ALA A 69 -26.49 34.85 -19.48
N ASN A 70 -27.15 35.02 -20.63
CA ASN A 70 -28.31 34.24 -21.07
C ASN A 70 -27.94 32.95 -21.82
N ILE A 71 -27.00 32.17 -21.28
CA ILE A 71 -26.76 30.78 -21.70
C ILE A 71 -27.69 29.88 -20.87
N PRO A 72 -28.65 29.16 -21.47
CA PRO A 72 -29.49 28.17 -20.79
C PRO A 72 -28.64 27.14 -20.05
N LYS A 73 -28.92 26.90 -18.78
CA LYS A 73 -28.03 26.12 -17.91
C LYS A 73 -28.79 25.29 -16.88
N ALA A 74 -28.22 24.13 -16.56
CA ALA A 74 -28.48 23.44 -15.31
C ALA A 74 -27.18 23.32 -14.51
N VAL A 75 -27.25 23.56 -13.20
CA VAL A 75 -26.11 23.74 -12.30
C VAL A 75 -26.32 22.94 -11.03
N TYR A 76 -25.38 22.06 -10.69
CA TYR A 76 -25.33 21.34 -9.43
C TYR A 76 -24.08 21.72 -8.63
N THR A 77 -24.26 21.95 -7.34
CA THR A 77 -23.19 22.25 -6.38
C THR A 77 -23.35 21.44 -5.10
N THR A 78 -22.25 20.98 -4.52
CA THR A 78 -22.25 20.41 -3.17
C THR A 78 -21.95 21.48 -2.13
N SER A 79 -22.65 21.47 -0.99
CA SER A 79 -22.31 22.34 0.14
C SER A 79 -21.34 21.61 1.08
N ALA A 80 -20.26 22.27 1.46
CA ALA A 80 -19.15 21.65 2.20
C ALA A 80 -19.58 20.93 3.49
N LEU A 81 -18.97 19.77 3.75
CA LEU A 81 -19.12 19.07 5.04
C LEU A 81 -18.45 19.78 6.23
N THR A 82 -17.70 20.86 5.99
CA THR A 82 -16.88 21.57 6.99
C THR A 82 -17.61 22.73 7.66
N SER A 83 -18.43 22.41 8.67
CA SER A 83 -19.01 23.41 9.58
C SER A 83 -17.92 24.10 10.42
N GLY A 84 -17.26 25.12 9.87
CA GLY A 84 -16.19 25.86 10.56
C GLY A 84 -15.36 26.86 9.73
N SER A 85 -15.47 26.90 8.40
CA SER A 85 -14.79 27.92 7.57
C SER A 85 -15.77 28.97 7.07
N SER A 86 -15.36 30.25 7.04
CA SER A 86 -16.19 31.37 6.57
C SER A 86 -16.16 31.60 5.06
N ASN A 87 -15.41 30.78 4.31
CA ASN A 87 -15.38 30.82 2.86
C ASN A 87 -16.30 29.73 2.29
N SER A 88 -17.24 30.10 1.43
CA SER A 88 -18.21 29.21 0.79
C SER A 88 -17.58 28.37 -0.32
N SER A 89 -16.66 27.48 0.04
CA SER A 89 -16.13 26.48 -0.89
C SER A 89 -17.17 25.41 -1.18
N HIS A 90 -17.32 25.05 -2.45
CA HIS A 90 -18.11 23.90 -2.89
C HIS A 90 -17.16 22.72 -3.13
N ASP A 91 -17.43 21.56 -2.52
CA ASP A 91 -16.56 20.38 -2.69
C ASP A 91 -16.57 19.89 -4.16
N PHE A 92 -17.66 20.15 -4.89
CA PHE A 92 -17.82 19.88 -6.31
C PHE A 92 -18.88 20.80 -6.95
N VAL A 93 -18.61 21.24 -8.18
CA VAL A 93 -19.52 22.00 -9.05
C VAL A 93 -19.56 21.35 -10.43
N PHE A 94 -20.76 21.22 -11.00
CA PHE A 94 -20.94 20.91 -12.42
C PHE A 94 -22.08 21.75 -13.00
N ALA A 95 -21.81 22.44 -14.10
CA ALA A 95 -22.80 23.22 -14.85
C ALA A 95 -22.77 22.82 -16.32
N VAL A 96 -23.94 22.64 -16.95
CA VAL A 96 -24.07 22.16 -18.33
C VAL A 96 -24.99 23.04 -19.19
N ASN A 97 -24.64 23.16 -20.47
CA ASN A 97 -25.44 23.69 -21.57
C ASN A 97 -25.34 22.71 -22.76
N ILE A 98 -26.44 22.51 -23.50
CA ILE A 98 -26.50 21.54 -24.60
C ILE A 98 -26.97 22.25 -25.87
N ASP A 99 -26.16 22.18 -26.92
CA ASP A 99 -26.54 22.69 -28.23
C ASP A 99 -27.49 21.70 -28.94
N SER A 100 -28.72 22.13 -29.21
CA SER A 100 -29.71 21.29 -29.90
C SER A 100 -29.47 21.12 -31.40
N GLU A 101 -28.62 21.96 -32.00
CA GLU A 101 -28.28 21.93 -33.43
C GLU A 101 -27.16 20.91 -33.72
N THR A 102 -26.11 20.91 -32.90
CA THR A 102 -24.93 20.03 -33.06
C THR A 102 -24.96 18.77 -32.19
N ASN A 103 -25.74 18.76 -31.10
CA ASN A 103 -25.65 17.81 -29.99
C ASN A 103 -24.33 17.93 -29.18
N ASP A 104 -23.66 19.09 -29.25
CA ASP A 104 -22.48 19.39 -28.43
C ASP A 104 -22.88 19.71 -26.98
N VAL A 105 -22.10 19.22 -26.03
CA VAL A 105 -22.30 19.47 -24.60
C VAL A 105 -21.20 20.39 -24.09
N TYR A 106 -21.57 21.62 -23.75
CA TYR A 106 -20.70 22.62 -23.11
C TYR A 106 -20.84 22.52 -21.60
N PHE A 107 -19.74 22.60 -20.86
CA PHE A 107 -19.79 22.48 -19.41
C PHE A 107 -18.67 23.22 -18.67
N HIS A 108 -18.98 23.60 -17.44
CA HIS A 108 -18.00 23.96 -16.41
C HIS A 108 -17.99 22.87 -15.34
N MET A 109 -16.81 22.55 -14.80
CA MET A 109 -16.65 21.64 -13.67
C MET A 109 -15.50 22.10 -12.76
N SER A 110 -15.72 22.12 -11.44
CA SER A 110 -14.68 22.48 -10.47
C SER A 110 -14.77 21.71 -9.15
N SER A 111 -13.64 21.61 -8.46
CA SER A 111 -13.45 20.96 -7.15
C SER A 111 -12.26 21.61 -6.43
N PRO A 112 -12.03 21.32 -5.13
CA PRO A 112 -10.79 21.71 -4.45
C PRO A 112 -9.52 21.22 -5.17
N SER A 113 -8.43 21.99 -5.12
CA SER A 113 -7.15 21.66 -5.79
C SER A 113 -6.27 20.69 -4.99
N GLY A 114 -6.56 20.51 -3.71
CA GLY A 114 -6.01 19.43 -2.90
C GLY A 114 -6.37 18.00 -3.35
N ASN A 115 -7.28 17.81 -4.33
CA ASN A 115 -7.70 16.51 -4.87
C ASN A 115 -6.99 16.14 -6.20
N ASP A 116 -6.67 14.85 -6.39
CA ASP A 116 -5.96 14.35 -7.58
C ASP A 116 -6.73 14.49 -8.91
N TRP A 117 -8.06 14.33 -8.86
CA TRP A 117 -8.94 14.35 -10.04
C TRP A 117 -10.38 14.64 -9.64
N MET A 118 -11.22 15.03 -10.60
CA MET A 118 -12.68 15.10 -10.44
C MET A 118 -13.37 14.57 -11.69
N GLY A 119 -14.64 14.20 -11.59
CA GLY A 119 -15.41 13.86 -12.78
C GLY A 119 -16.91 13.72 -12.56
N VAL A 120 -17.65 13.89 -13.66
CA VAL A 120 -19.09 13.67 -13.78
C VAL A 120 -19.35 12.45 -14.67
N GLY A 121 -20.36 11.65 -14.33
CA GLY A 121 -20.86 10.54 -15.14
C GLY A 121 -22.31 10.77 -15.57
N PHE A 122 -22.59 10.57 -16.85
CA PHE A 122 -23.91 10.77 -17.46
C PHE A 122 -24.74 9.50 -17.25
N GLY A 123 -25.72 9.56 -16.35
CA GLY A 123 -26.51 8.41 -15.88
C GLY A 123 -26.36 8.13 -14.38
N SER A 124 -27.19 7.23 -13.86
CA SER A 124 -27.35 6.98 -12.41
C SER A 124 -26.27 6.10 -11.75
N LYS A 125 -25.29 5.59 -12.51
CA LYS A 125 -24.31 4.58 -12.07
C LYS A 125 -23.06 4.60 -12.95
N MET A 126 -21.96 3.99 -12.48
CA MET A 126 -20.72 3.89 -13.26
C MET A 126 -20.81 2.98 -14.49
N LYS A 127 -21.66 1.95 -14.47
CA LYS A 127 -21.80 1.03 -15.60
C LYS A 127 -22.62 1.68 -16.71
N ASP A 128 -22.15 1.58 -17.95
CA ASP A 128 -22.81 2.04 -19.19
C ASP A 128 -22.88 3.58 -19.35
N SER A 129 -22.17 4.35 -18.52
CA SER A 129 -22.13 5.82 -18.58
C SER A 129 -20.87 6.37 -19.25
N LEU A 130 -21.06 7.44 -20.01
CA LEU A 130 -20.00 8.38 -20.39
C LEU A 130 -19.57 9.16 -19.16
N MET A 131 -18.27 9.32 -18.96
CA MET A 131 -17.68 10.07 -17.85
C MET A 131 -16.74 11.13 -18.39
N LEU A 132 -16.88 12.36 -17.90
CA LEU A 132 -15.97 13.46 -18.18
C LEU A 132 -15.08 13.63 -16.95
N ILE A 133 -13.82 13.19 -17.05
CA ILE A 133 -12.86 13.17 -15.94
C ILE A 133 -11.75 14.16 -16.21
N ALA A 134 -11.41 14.97 -15.21
CA ALA A 134 -10.39 16.00 -15.25
C ALA A 134 -9.34 15.79 -14.14
N TYR A 135 -8.08 16.02 -14.46
CA TYR A 135 -6.96 16.01 -13.53
C TYR A 135 -5.90 17.04 -13.94
N PRO A 136 -5.02 17.47 -13.02
CA PRO A 136 -3.88 18.30 -13.37
C PRO A 136 -3.05 17.70 -14.52
N SER A 137 -2.65 18.56 -15.45
CA SER A 137 -1.70 18.23 -16.50
C SER A 137 -0.27 18.10 -15.93
N SER A 138 0.68 17.63 -16.72
CA SER A 138 2.04 17.32 -16.24
C SER A 138 2.87 18.54 -15.82
N ASN A 139 2.39 19.77 -16.06
CA ASN A 139 3.01 21.00 -15.54
C ASN A 139 2.49 21.37 -14.12
N GLY A 140 1.40 20.76 -13.66
CA GLY A 140 0.76 21.03 -12.38
C GLY A 140 -0.08 22.31 -12.30
N THR A 141 -0.19 23.10 -13.37
CA THR A 141 -0.90 24.41 -13.39
C THR A 141 -2.04 24.49 -14.39
N GLY A 142 -2.02 23.70 -15.47
CA GLY A 142 -3.14 23.51 -16.40
C GLY A 142 -3.84 22.17 -16.17
N MET A 143 -5.05 21.99 -16.70
CA MET A 143 -5.82 20.74 -16.60
C MET A 143 -5.68 19.82 -17.83
N THR A 144 -6.09 18.57 -17.68
CA THR A 144 -6.24 17.57 -18.75
C THR A 144 -7.62 16.91 -18.65
N LEU A 145 -8.40 17.00 -19.73
CA LEU A 145 -9.73 16.44 -19.85
C LEU A 145 -9.72 15.08 -20.58
N SER A 146 -10.44 14.12 -20.01
CA SER A 146 -10.47 12.71 -20.37
C SER A 146 -11.92 12.21 -20.43
N PRO A 147 -12.56 12.16 -21.63
CA PRO A 147 -13.79 11.42 -21.81
C PRO A 147 -13.51 9.92 -21.69
N ARG A 148 -14.33 9.21 -20.89
CA ARG A 148 -14.17 7.79 -20.59
C ARG A 148 -15.50 7.05 -20.61
N LEU A 149 -15.46 5.73 -20.77
CA LEU A 149 -16.61 4.84 -20.59
C LEU A 149 -16.41 3.97 -19.35
N GLY A 150 -17.45 3.89 -18.51
CA GLY A 150 -17.50 2.96 -17.40
C GLY A 150 -18.18 1.64 -17.78
N THR A 151 -17.47 0.52 -17.71
CA THR A 151 -17.98 -0.81 -18.07
C THR A 151 -18.50 -1.63 -16.87
N GLY A 152 -18.38 -1.08 -15.66
CA GLY A 152 -18.73 -1.73 -14.39
C GLY A 152 -18.40 -0.85 -13.19
N HIS A 153 -18.15 -1.45 -12.03
CA HIS A 153 -17.57 -0.79 -10.85
C HIS A 153 -16.04 -0.96 -10.83
N THR A 154 -15.41 -0.56 -11.94
CA THR A 154 -13.97 -0.61 -12.20
C THR A 154 -13.52 0.77 -12.67
N GLU A 155 -12.21 1.01 -12.67
CA GLU A 155 -11.61 2.20 -13.27
C GLU A 155 -12.12 2.38 -14.72
N PRO A 156 -12.68 3.56 -15.08
CA PRO A 156 -13.21 3.81 -16.41
C PRO A 156 -12.08 4.07 -17.42
N GLU A 157 -12.31 3.68 -18.68
CA GLU A 157 -11.28 3.70 -19.74
C GLU A 157 -11.54 4.81 -20.75
N TYR A 158 -10.46 5.44 -21.24
CA TYR A 158 -10.53 6.51 -22.24
C TYR A 158 -11.26 6.05 -23.51
N THR A 159 -12.14 6.89 -24.05
CA THR A 159 -12.85 6.65 -25.31
C THR A 159 -12.54 7.75 -26.33
N ASP A 160 -12.44 7.38 -27.60
CA ASP A 160 -12.38 8.27 -28.76
C ASP A 160 -13.73 8.48 -29.44
N GLU A 161 -14.82 7.85 -28.94
CA GLU A 161 -16.20 8.08 -29.40
C GLU A 161 -16.67 9.52 -29.20
N VAL A 162 -16.11 10.23 -28.22
CA VAL A 162 -16.47 11.61 -27.87
C VAL A 162 -15.21 12.49 -27.87
N SER A 163 -15.16 13.48 -28.75
CA SER A 163 -14.06 14.44 -28.79
C SER A 163 -14.35 15.64 -27.89
N CYS A 164 -13.53 15.87 -26.87
CA CYS A 164 -13.64 17.04 -26.00
C CYS A 164 -12.48 18.02 -26.16
N GLU A 165 -12.80 19.31 -26.16
CA GLU A 165 -11.93 20.46 -26.40
C GLU A 165 -12.07 21.45 -25.24
N MET A 166 -10.95 21.88 -24.64
CA MET A 166 -10.93 22.88 -23.57
C MET A 166 -11.09 24.29 -24.17
N ILE A 167 -12.03 25.06 -23.64
CA ILE A 167 -12.37 26.41 -24.10
C ILE A 167 -11.55 27.44 -23.33
N TRP A 168 -10.92 28.36 -24.06
CA TRP A 168 -10.12 29.46 -23.51
C TRP A 168 -10.68 30.77 -24.05
N ASN A 169 -11.33 31.56 -23.19
CA ASN A 169 -11.95 32.85 -23.53
C ASN A 169 -11.63 33.87 -22.42
N SER A 170 -11.56 35.17 -22.76
CA SER A 170 -11.43 36.26 -21.79
C SER A 170 -12.51 36.24 -20.71
N ASP A 171 -13.70 35.78 -21.11
CA ASP A 171 -14.91 35.73 -20.31
C ASP A 171 -14.94 34.58 -19.29
N LEU A 172 -13.91 33.72 -19.26
CA LEU A 172 -13.79 32.57 -18.36
C LEU A 172 -12.51 32.71 -17.51
N PRO A 173 -12.52 33.52 -16.43
CA PRO A 173 -11.32 33.82 -15.64
C PRO A 173 -10.78 32.57 -14.93
N GLY A 174 -9.52 32.21 -15.24
CA GLY A 174 -8.86 31.02 -14.71
C GLY A 174 -9.34 29.70 -15.33
N ALA A 175 -9.98 29.74 -16.50
CA ALA A 175 -10.44 28.54 -17.21
C ALA A 175 -9.36 27.48 -17.36
N ASN A 176 -9.71 26.20 -17.16
CA ASN A 176 -8.82 25.05 -17.38
C ASN A 176 -7.47 25.08 -16.60
N THR A 177 -7.45 25.72 -15.43
CA THR A 177 -6.26 25.81 -14.55
C THR A 177 -6.42 25.19 -13.17
N VAL A 178 -5.29 24.97 -12.51
CA VAL A 178 -5.14 24.72 -11.07
C VAL A 178 -4.90 26.08 -10.41
N VAL A 179 -5.90 26.62 -9.73
CA VAL A 179 -5.88 27.99 -9.19
C VAL A 179 -5.38 27.98 -7.74
N GLU A 180 -4.07 28.08 -7.56
CA GLU A 180 -3.40 28.07 -6.25
C GLU A 180 -3.96 29.13 -5.27
N SER A 181 -4.44 30.27 -5.77
CA SER A 181 -4.98 31.37 -4.95
C SER A 181 -6.40 31.15 -4.42
N THR A 182 -7.13 30.15 -4.93
CA THR A 182 -8.49 29.79 -4.47
C THR A 182 -8.61 28.34 -4.04
N ASP A 183 -7.54 27.55 -4.13
CA ASP A 183 -7.53 26.09 -3.96
C ASP A 183 -8.62 25.41 -4.83
N THR A 184 -8.68 25.73 -6.13
CA THR A 184 -9.63 25.08 -7.06
C THR A 184 -8.99 24.51 -8.32
N LEU A 185 -9.41 23.31 -8.71
CA LEU A 185 -9.32 22.84 -10.09
C LEU A 185 -10.51 23.43 -10.86
N LYS A 186 -10.30 23.97 -12.06
CA LYS A 186 -11.38 24.40 -12.96
C LYS A 186 -11.21 23.77 -14.35
N VAL A 187 -12.29 23.28 -14.95
CA VAL A 187 -12.35 22.85 -16.36
C VAL A 187 -13.57 23.45 -17.04
N ASP A 188 -13.34 23.96 -18.24
CA ASP A 188 -14.29 24.72 -19.05
C ASP A 188 -14.16 24.22 -20.48
N ALA A 189 -15.13 23.46 -20.97
CA ALA A 189 -14.94 22.65 -22.17
C ALA A 189 -16.23 22.41 -22.97
N VAL A 190 -16.04 21.93 -24.20
CA VAL A 190 -17.09 21.37 -25.05
C VAL A 190 -16.74 19.93 -25.40
N CYS A 191 -17.73 19.03 -25.37
CA CYS A 191 -17.62 17.67 -25.90
C CYS A 191 -18.55 17.53 -27.10
N ARG A 192 -17.97 17.21 -28.26
CA ARG A 192 -18.66 17.19 -29.57
C ARG A 192 -19.58 15.98 -29.69
N ASN A 193 -20.83 16.20 -30.13
CA ASN A 193 -21.86 15.15 -30.27
C ASN A 193 -22.04 14.25 -29.01
N ALA A 194 -21.83 14.79 -27.81
CA ALA A 194 -21.65 14.02 -26.57
C ALA A 194 -22.96 13.51 -25.92
N THR A 195 -24.09 13.58 -26.63
CA THR A 195 -25.39 13.07 -26.15
C THR A 195 -25.63 11.60 -26.48
N SER A 196 -24.71 10.92 -27.16
CA SER A 196 -24.80 9.48 -27.49
C SER A 196 -23.43 8.81 -27.52
N TRP A 197 -23.36 7.58 -27.02
CA TRP A 197 -22.16 6.74 -26.98
C TRP A 197 -22.55 5.25 -27.11
N SER A 198 -21.58 4.36 -27.30
CA SER A 198 -21.80 2.95 -27.62
C SER A 198 -22.59 2.13 -26.58
N THR A 199 -22.73 2.66 -25.36
CA THR A 199 -23.42 2.00 -24.24
C THR A 199 -24.61 2.79 -23.67
N GLY A 200 -24.90 3.99 -24.16
CA GLY A 200 -25.95 4.84 -23.61
C GLY A 200 -26.17 6.17 -24.35
N THR A 201 -27.14 6.94 -23.88
CA THR A 201 -27.52 8.25 -24.42
C THR A 201 -27.92 9.20 -23.30
N LEU A 202 -27.63 10.49 -23.49
CA LEU A 202 -28.17 11.57 -22.68
C LEU A 202 -29.52 11.97 -23.27
N ASP A 203 -30.62 11.63 -22.61
CA ASP A 203 -31.91 12.24 -22.95
C ASP A 203 -31.94 13.65 -22.37
N TYR A 204 -31.99 14.64 -23.28
CA TYR A 204 -32.06 16.06 -22.95
C TYR A 204 -33.29 16.74 -23.55
N LYS A 205 -34.22 15.96 -24.14
CA LYS A 205 -35.39 16.47 -24.89
C LYS A 205 -36.73 16.16 -24.22
N SER A 206 -36.73 15.46 -23.09
CA SER A 206 -37.93 15.19 -22.28
C SER A 206 -38.37 16.44 -21.52
N SER A 207 -39.35 17.16 -22.07
CA SER A 207 -39.83 18.47 -21.61
C SER A 207 -40.95 18.40 -20.55
N SER A 208 -40.78 17.59 -19.51
CA SER A 208 -41.72 17.51 -18.39
C SER A 208 -41.01 17.76 -17.08
N GLN A 209 -41.59 18.55 -16.18
CA GLN A 209 -40.99 18.93 -14.88
C GLN A 209 -40.67 17.74 -13.94
N ASP A 210 -41.13 16.53 -14.27
CA ASP A 210 -40.80 15.29 -13.56
C ASP A 210 -39.57 14.54 -14.17
N ALA A 211 -39.05 14.96 -15.34
CA ALA A 211 -38.02 14.26 -16.11
C ALA A 211 -36.58 14.66 -15.75
N MET A 212 -36.28 14.69 -14.44
CA MET A 212 -34.94 14.96 -13.93
C MET A 212 -33.94 13.90 -14.43
N THR A 213 -32.97 14.30 -15.25
CA THR A 213 -31.96 13.40 -15.82
C THR A 213 -30.90 13.05 -14.77
N PRO A 214 -30.62 11.76 -14.49
CA PRO A 214 -29.69 11.38 -13.42
C PRO A 214 -28.23 11.47 -13.84
N PHE A 215 -27.40 11.97 -12.92
CA PHE A 215 -25.95 12.05 -13.03
C PHE A 215 -25.28 11.50 -11.76
N ILE A 216 -24.00 11.17 -11.89
CA ILE A 216 -23.11 10.91 -10.76
C ILE A 216 -21.93 11.87 -10.78
N PHE A 217 -21.36 12.17 -9.62
CA PHE A 217 -20.05 12.82 -9.53
C PHE A 217 -19.12 12.01 -8.62
N ALA A 218 -17.82 12.17 -8.85
CA ALA A 218 -16.78 11.58 -8.02
C ALA A 218 -15.54 12.49 -8.00
N VAL A 219 -14.86 12.52 -6.85
CA VAL A 219 -13.61 13.25 -6.68
C VAL A 219 -12.53 12.31 -6.15
N GLY A 220 -11.35 12.38 -6.76
CA GLY A 220 -10.16 11.59 -6.43
C GLY A 220 -9.65 11.84 -5.01
N PRO A 221 -8.74 10.98 -4.52
CA PRO A 221 -8.11 11.20 -3.21
C PRO A 221 -7.37 12.52 -3.20
N GLY A 222 -7.39 13.21 -2.07
CA GLY A 222 -6.59 14.42 -1.86
C GLY A 222 -5.37 14.22 -0.97
N GLU A 223 -4.61 15.30 -0.74
CA GLU A 223 -3.47 15.30 0.20
C GLU A 223 -3.86 14.88 1.63
N HIS A 224 -5.15 14.95 1.97
CA HIS A 224 -5.70 14.53 3.25
C HIS A 224 -6.36 13.13 3.22
N GLY A 225 -6.42 12.49 2.05
CA GLY A 225 -6.97 11.16 1.83
C GLY A 225 -6.13 10.06 2.49
N HIS A 226 -6.49 9.72 3.73
CA HIS A 226 -5.91 8.62 4.53
C HIS A 226 -4.41 8.68 4.87
N ALA A 227 -3.68 9.71 4.44
CA ALA A 227 -2.27 9.91 4.80
C ALA A 227 -2.07 11.29 5.46
N GLY A 228 -1.68 11.29 6.74
CA GLY A 228 -1.50 12.52 7.52
C GLY A 228 -0.31 13.40 7.06
N PRO A 229 -0.13 14.59 7.65
CA PRO A 229 0.86 15.58 7.22
C PRO A 229 2.26 14.97 7.13
N GLY A 230 2.90 15.13 5.96
CA GLY A 230 4.14 14.45 5.58
C GLY A 230 3.94 13.18 4.72
N SER A 231 2.76 12.97 4.16
CA SER A 231 2.35 11.81 3.34
C SER A 231 3.19 11.60 2.06
N GLY A 232 3.61 12.68 1.40
CA GLY A 232 4.36 12.61 0.15
C GLY A 232 3.55 12.03 -1.02
N HIS A 233 2.23 12.23 -1.04
CA HIS A 233 1.41 11.96 -2.22
C HIS A 233 1.85 12.90 -3.35
N LEU A 234 2.25 12.37 -4.50
CA LEU A 234 2.79 13.19 -5.61
C LEU A 234 1.70 13.82 -6.47
N GLY A 235 0.47 13.33 -6.34
CA GLY A 235 -0.69 13.74 -7.11
C GLY A 235 -0.67 13.27 -8.57
N LEU A 236 -1.85 13.01 -9.13
CA LEU A 236 -2.04 12.74 -10.54
C LEU A 236 -1.74 13.99 -11.37
N LYS A 237 -0.57 14.04 -12.01
CA LYS A 237 -0.15 15.12 -12.91
C LYS A 237 0.25 14.55 -14.27
N SER A 238 -0.63 14.62 -15.27
CA SER A 238 -0.46 13.90 -16.55
C SER A 238 -1.17 14.55 -17.73
N ASN A 239 -0.49 14.63 -18.89
CA ASN A 239 -1.09 15.04 -20.17
C ASN A 239 -1.77 13.88 -20.92
N SER A 240 -1.62 12.63 -20.46
CA SER A 240 -2.19 11.47 -21.15
C SER A 240 -3.66 11.31 -20.79
N LYS A 241 -4.55 11.40 -21.79
CA LYS A 241 -6.00 11.16 -21.61
C LYS A 241 -6.33 9.78 -21.03
N SER A 242 -5.41 8.80 -21.10
CA SER A 242 -5.56 7.46 -20.53
C SER A 242 -4.74 7.23 -19.26
N ALA A 243 -4.47 8.29 -18.47
CA ALA A 243 -3.75 8.17 -17.21
C ALA A 243 -4.49 7.27 -16.20
N GLY A 244 -3.74 6.48 -15.41
CA GLY A 244 -4.32 5.63 -14.38
C GLY A 244 -4.91 6.44 -13.23
N LEU A 245 -6.11 6.09 -12.77
CA LEU A 245 -6.79 6.74 -11.64
C LEU A 245 -6.62 5.93 -10.34
N GLU A 246 -6.53 6.65 -9.22
CA GLU A 246 -6.84 6.15 -7.88
C GLU A 246 -8.38 6.13 -7.69
N ARG A 247 -8.91 5.27 -6.82
CA ARG A 247 -10.36 5.27 -6.49
C ARG A 247 -10.75 6.58 -5.78
N HIS A 248 -11.93 7.10 -6.10
CA HIS A 248 -12.48 8.32 -5.50
C HIS A 248 -12.58 8.26 -3.96
N GLU A 249 -12.25 9.37 -3.30
CA GLU A 249 -12.38 9.55 -1.85
C GLU A 249 -13.81 9.93 -1.45
N TYR A 250 -14.55 10.57 -2.35
CA TYR A 250 -15.99 10.75 -2.21
C TYR A 250 -16.71 10.78 -3.57
N TYR A 251 -17.97 10.36 -3.54
CA TYR A 251 -18.85 10.35 -4.71
C TYR A 251 -20.29 10.67 -4.31
N GLY A 252 -21.14 10.98 -5.29
CA GLY A 252 -22.55 11.23 -5.06
C GLY A 252 -23.40 11.10 -6.32
N HIS A 253 -24.70 11.30 -6.13
CA HIS A 253 -25.72 11.25 -7.17
C HIS A 253 -26.50 12.57 -7.15
N PHE A 254 -26.83 13.09 -8.32
CA PHE A 254 -27.67 14.27 -8.50
C PHE A 254 -28.48 14.11 -9.77
N ASN A 255 -29.43 15.00 -10.01
CA ASN A 255 -30.21 15.02 -11.23
C ASN A 255 -30.34 16.46 -11.72
N LEU A 256 -30.39 16.66 -13.04
CA LEU A 256 -30.59 17.96 -13.67
C LEU A 256 -31.87 17.94 -14.52
N ASP A 257 -32.63 19.03 -14.51
CA ASP A 257 -33.57 19.30 -15.60
C ASP A 257 -32.75 19.84 -16.78
N LEU A 258 -32.57 19.00 -17.80
CA LEU A 258 -31.80 19.37 -18.98
C LEU A 258 -32.62 20.17 -19.99
N SER A 259 -33.95 20.24 -19.86
CA SER A 259 -34.79 21.03 -20.78
C SER A 259 -34.52 22.53 -20.64
N GLU A 260 -34.25 22.99 -19.42
CA GLU A 260 -33.80 24.35 -19.10
C GLU A 260 -32.30 24.61 -19.42
N ALA A 261 -31.58 23.58 -19.89
CA ALA A 261 -30.16 23.65 -20.26
C ALA A 261 -29.91 23.66 -21.78
N VAL A 262 -30.97 23.69 -22.60
CA VAL A 262 -30.85 23.57 -24.07
C VAL A 262 -30.73 24.93 -24.76
N SER A 263 -29.70 25.10 -25.59
CA SER A 263 -29.61 26.20 -26.56
C SER A 263 -30.22 25.79 -27.90
N GLU A 264 -31.13 26.63 -28.42
CA GLU A 264 -31.87 26.41 -29.69
C GLU A 264 -31.00 26.46 -30.97
N SER A 265 -29.75 26.89 -30.85
CA SER A 265 -28.84 27.16 -31.98
C SER A 265 -27.41 27.33 -31.49
N THR A 266 -26.44 26.97 -32.34
CA THR A 266 -25.00 27.00 -32.01
C THR A 266 -24.53 28.37 -31.49
N SER A 267 -25.08 29.48 -32.01
CA SER A 267 -24.70 30.85 -31.61
C SER A 267 -25.20 31.27 -30.21
N LYS A 268 -26.08 30.49 -29.59
CA LYS A 268 -26.52 30.65 -28.19
C LYS A 268 -25.91 29.59 -27.26
N ALA A 269 -25.07 28.69 -27.77
CA ALA A 269 -24.44 27.63 -26.98
C ALA A 269 -23.08 28.08 -26.44
N GLY A 270 -22.66 27.55 -25.29
CA GLY A 270 -21.39 27.91 -24.68
C GLY A 270 -21.22 27.40 -23.26
N VAL A 271 -20.00 27.53 -22.72
CA VAL A 271 -19.71 27.16 -21.31
C VAL A 271 -20.62 27.98 -20.38
N PRO A 272 -21.41 27.35 -19.50
CA PRO A 272 -22.25 28.07 -18.54
C PRO A 272 -21.42 28.97 -17.64
N ARG A 273 -21.80 30.25 -17.54
CA ARG A 273 -21.18 31.21 -16.61
C ARG A 273 -21.72 31.04 -15.18
N PRO A 274 -21.00 31.53 -14.15
CA PRO A 274 -21.50 31.69 -12.78
C PRO A 274 -22.90 32.33 -12.71
N ASN A 275 -23.61 32.08 -11.62
CA ASN A 275 -25.03 32.42 -11.45
C ASN A 275 -25.39 32.86 -10.02
N SER A 276 -24.44 33.50 -9.35
CA SER A 276 -24.65 34.18 -8.06
C SER A 276 -25.06 35.63 -8.27
N GLU A 277 -26.01 36.11 -7.45
CA GLU A 277 -26.51 37.49 -7.50
C GLU A 277 -25.50 38.52 -6.95
N ASP A 278 -24.55 38.08 -6.11
CA ASP A 278 -23.52 38.92 -5.48
C ASP A 278 -22.37 39.33 -6.44
N GLY A 279 -22.41 38.94 -7.71
CA GLY A 279 -21.39 39.30 -8.71
C GLY A 279 -20.02 38.63 -8.50
N ASN A 280 -19.94 37.60 -7.68
CA ASN A 280 -18.76 36.75 -7.48
C ASN A 280 -18.74 35.57 -8.48
N ASP A 281 -17.55 34.97 -8.69
CA ASP A 281 -17.34 33.77 -9.54
C ASP A 281 -17.93 32.47 -8.92
N LEU A 282 -19.12 32.56 -8.33
CA LEU A 282 -19.77 31.51 -7.56
C LEU A 282 -20.92 30.89 -8.36
N TYR A 283 -20.96 29.56 -8.36
CA TYR A 283 -22.08 28.80 -8.91
C TYR A 283 -23.08 28.48 -7.80
N THR A 284 -24.37 28.58 -8.11
CA THR A 284 -25.46 28.19 -7.21
C THR A 284 -26.31 27.11 -7.87
N SER A 285 -26.84 26.15 -7.10
CA SER A 285 -27.61 25.04 -7.68
C SER A 285 -28.93 25.54 -8.27
N VAL A 286 -29.13 25.34 -9.58
CA VAL A 286 -30.29 25.79 -10.38
C VAL A 286 -30.63 24.70 -11.38
N ASN A 287 -31.93 24.42 -11.58
CA ASN A 287 -32.42 23.32 -12.44
C ASN A 287 -31.81 21.95 -12.05
N ALA A 288 -31.57 21.76 -10.75
CA ALA A 288 -30.96 20.56 -10.17
C ALA A 288 -31.77 20.06 -8.97
N GLY A 289 -31.76 18.75 -8.74
CA GLY A 289 -32.55 18.14 -7.67
C GLY A 289 -32.13 16.73 -7.29
N GLY A 290 -32.61 16.28 -6.14
CA GLY A 290 -32.27 14.97 -5.58
C GLY A 290 -30.81 14.89 -5.16
N ASN A 291 -30.39 15.76 -4.22
CA ASN A 291 -29.06 15.76 -3.62
C ASN A 291 -28.80 14.44 -2.88
N GLY A 292 -28.27 13.44 -3.60
CA GLY A 292 -27.85 12.18 -3.02
C GLY A 292 -26.75 12.44 -2.00
N LYS A 293 -26.84 11.77 -0.83
CA LYS A 293 -25.87 11.96 0.25
C LYS A 293 -24.44 11.70 -0.27
N VAL A 294 -23.60 12.73 -0.22
CA VAL A 294 -22.16 12.62 -0.50
C VAL A 294 -21.59 11.50 0.37
N THR A 295 -20.99 10.51 -0.28
CA THR A 295 -20.54 9.27 0.35
C THR A 295 -19.04 9.17 0.18
N SER A 296 -18.32 9.17 1.31
CA SER A 296 -16.89 8.87 1.33
C SER A 296 -16.66 7.39 1.03
N ASP A 297 -15.63 7.12 0.22
CA ASP A 297 -15.16 5.80 -0.20
C ASP A 297 -13.63 5.75 -0.05
N GLY A 298 -13.06 4.57 -0.23
CA GLY A 298 -11.61 4.36 -0.26
C GLY A 298 -11.26 2.94 -0.68
N ASP A 299 -9.98 2.68 -0.96
CA ASP A 299 -9.52 1.33 -1.29
C ASP A 299 -8.57 0.73 -0.23
N PRO A 300 -9.11 0.12 0.84
CA PRO A 300 -8.29 -0.60 1.81
C PRO A 300 -7.75 -1.93 1.25
N ALA A 301 -8.22 -2.42 0.10
CA ALA A 301 -7.91 -3.78 -0.36
C ALA A 301 -6.45 -3.98 -0.84
N PRO A 302 -5.80 -3.05 -1.60
CA PRO A 302 -4.36 -3.06 -1.85
C PRO A 302 -3.54 -3.05 -0.55
N ILE A 303 -3.96 -2.26 0.43
CA ILE A 303 -3.27 -2.12 1.72
C ILE A 303 -3.34 -3.44 2.51
N ILE A 304 -4.54 -4.04 2.60
CA ILE A 304 -4.75 -5.34 3.26
C ILE A 304 -3.97 -6.45 2.55
N HIS A 305 -3.97 -6.48 1.20
CA HIS A 305 -3.17 -7.41 0.41
C HIS A 305 -1.67 -7.26 0.73
N GLY A 306 -1.14 -6.03 0.62
CA GLY A 306 0.27 -5.72 0.86
C GLY A 306 0.71 -6.07 2.28
N PHE A 307 -0.10 -5.74 3.29
CA PHE A 307 0.17 -6.07 4.69
C PHE A 307 0.24 -7.59 4.93
N ILE A 308 -0.77 -8.35 4.47
CA ILE A 308 -0.82 -9.81 4.69
C ILE A 308 0.32 -10.51 3.93
N MET A 309 0.66 -10.05 2.71
CA MET A 309 1.81 -10.56 1.97
C MET A 309 3.13 -10.28 2.69
N CYS A 310 3.38 -9.03 3.10
CA CYS A 310 4.61 -8.65 3.81
C CYS A 310 4.76 -9.42 5.13
N LEU A 311 3.70 -9.51 5.94
CA LEU A 311 3.67 -10.29 7.17
C LEU A 311 4.02 -11.77 6.91
N SER A 312 3.46 -12.36 5.85
CA SER A 312 3.66 -13.77 5.50
C SER A 312 5.10 -14.06 5.05
N PHE A 313 5.63 -13.24 4.14
CA PHE A 313 6.97 -13.45 3.55
C PHE A 313 8.12 -12.99 4.46
N VAL A 314 7.98 -11.87 5.18
CA VAL A 314 9.05 -11.31 6.02
C VAL A 314 9.10 -11.99 7.40
N ILE A 315 7.95 -12.40 7.95
CA ILE A 315 7.87 -12.92 9.33
C ILE A 315 7.46 -14.39 9.37
N ILE A 316 6.29 -14.77 8.83
CA ILE A 316 5.70 -16.10 9.10
C ILE A 316 6.50 -17.24 8.47
N PHE A 317 6.81 -17.20 7.17
CA PHE A 317 7.58 -18.27 6.54
C PHE A 317 9.02 -18.38 7.10
N PRO A 318 9.78 -17.28 7.32
CA PRO A 318 11.06 -17.33 8.02
C PRO A 318 10.98 -17.87 9.45
N LEU A 319 9.97 -17.46 10.24
CA LEU A 319 9.75 -17.94 11.60
C LEU A 319 9.52 -19.45 11.64
N GLY A 320 8.67 -19.98 10.76
CA GLY A 320 8.45 -21.43 10.67
C GLY A 320 9.74 -22.19 10.31
N ALA A 321 10.61 -21.63 9.46
CA ALA A 321 11.92 -22.20 9.14
C ALA A 321 12.92 -22.09 10.32
N LEU A 322 12.87 -21.00 11.10
CA LEU A 322 13.67 -20.81 12.30
C LEU A 322 13.28 -21.79 13.41
N ILE A 323 11.97 -21.97 13.66
CA ILE A 323 11.41 -22.93 14.62
C ILE A 323 11.92 -24.35 14.35
N LEU A 324 11.96 -24.78 13.08
CA LEU A 324 12.52 -26.09 12.71
C LEU A 324 13.99 -26.23 13.12
N ARG A 325 14.78 -25.15 12.96
CA ARG A 325 16.22 -25.11 13.25
C ARG A 325 16.58 -24.86 14.71
N LEU A 326 15.62 -24.45 15.55
CA LEU A 326 15.82 -24.17 16.98
C LEU A 326 15.20 -25.24 17.90
N LEU A 327 14.03 -25.78 17.52
CA LEU A 327 13.26 -26.72 18.34
C LEU A 327 13.19 -28.13 17.76
N GLU A 328 13.64 -28.33 16.52
CA GLU A 328 13.65 -29.62 15.79
C GLU A 328 12.25 -30.26 15.60
N ARG A 329 11.19 -29.49 15.89
CA ARG A 329 9.79 -29.92 15.83
C ARG A 329 9.17 -29.64 14.46
N VAL A 330 9.19 -30.66 13.60
CA VAL A 330 8.54 -30.63 12.27
C VAL A 330 7.06 -30.25 12.32
N VAL A 331 6.33 -30.63 13.38
CA VAL A 331 4.90 -30.27 13.55
C VAL A 331 4.70 -28.77 13.73
N LEU A 332 5.54 -28.10 14.53
CA LEU A 332 5.45 -26.64 14.73
C LEU A 332 5.87 -25.89 13.46
N HIS A 333 6.88 -26.39 12.75
CA HIS A 333 7.24 -25.90 11.43
C HIS A 333 6.05 -25.99 10.47
N ALA A 334 5.45 -27.17 10.31
CA ALA A 334 4.32 -27.40 9.42
C ALA A 334 3.13 -26.49 9.78
N ALA A 335 2.76 -26.37 11.06
CA ALA A 335 1.67 -25.50 11.50
C ALA A 335 1.88 -24.04 11.10
N VAL A 336 3.07 -23.47 11.35
CA VAL A 336 3.37 -22.08 10.98
C VAL A 336 3.44 -21.89 9.46
N GLN A 337 3.97 -22.85 8.71
CA GLN A 337 3.94 -22.80 7.24
C GLN A 337 2.50 -22.87 6.70
N PHE A 338 1.63 -23.73 7.27
CA PHE A 338 0.22 -23.81 6.86
C PHE A 338 -0.55 -22.52 7.14
N ILE A 339 -0.31 -21.84 8.27
CA ILE A 339 -0.88 -20.52 8.55
C ILE A 339 -0.45 -19.50 7.48
N GLY A 340 0.84 -19.45 7.14
CA GLY A 340 1.34 -18.60 6.05
C GLY A 340 0.74 -18.95 4.69
N MET A 341 0.56 -20.23 4.37
CA MET A 341 -0.09 -20.67 3.12
C MET A 341 -1.55 -20.22 3.02
N ILE A 342 -2.31 -20.28 4.12
CA ILE A 342 -3.70 -19.81 4.17
C ILE A 342 -3.75 -18.29 3.95
N LEU A 343 -2.91 -17.55 4.67
CA LEU A 343 -2.83 -16.09 4.56
C LEU A 343 -2.43 -15.62 3.15
N VAL A 344 -1.40 -16.22 2.55
CA VAL A 344 -1.00 -15.92 1.17
C VAL A 344 -2.08 -16.33 0.17
N THR A 345 -2.78 -17.46 0.37
CA THR A 345 -3.88 -17.85 -0.53
C THR A 345 -5.03 -16.83 -0.49
N ALA A 346 -5.43 -16.38 0.70
CA ALA A 346 -6.45 -15.35 0.85
C ALA A 346 -5.99 -13.99 0.26
N ALA A 347 -4.75 -13.58 0.52
CA ALA A 347 -4.18 -12.36 -0.03
C ALA A 347 -4.04 -12.41 -1.56
N THR A 348 -3.60 -13.53 -2.14
CA THR A 348 -3.54 -13.72 -3.60
C THR A 348 -4.93 -13.60 -4.21
N ALA A 349 -5.96 -14.24 -3.62
CA ALA A 349 -7.33 -14.13 -4.10
C ALA A 349 -7.84 -12.68 -4.06
N GLY A 350 -7.62 -11.96 -2.96
CA GLY A 350 -7.94 -10.52 -2.87
C GLY A 350 -7.19 -9.67 -3.89
N GLY A 351 -5.88 -9.93 -4.08
CA GLY A 351 -5.04 -9.24 -5.06
C GLY A 351 -5.48 -9.47 -6.52
N ILE A 352 -6.02 -10.65 -6.83
CA ILE A 352 -6.63 -10.94 -8.15
C ILE A 352 -7.92 -10.15 -8.35
N VAL A 353 -8.76 -9.99 -7.32
CA VAL A 353 -9.96 -9.14 -7.39
C VAL A 353 -9.57 -7.67 -7.57
N VAL A 354 -8.69 -7.14 -6.72
CA VAL A 354 -8.16 -5.77 -6.81
C VAL A 354 -7.52 -5.49 -8.17
N SER A 355 -6.76 -6.46 -8.72
CA SER A 355 -6.16 -6.32 -10.05
C SER A 355 -7.21 -6.06 -11.15
N ARG A 356 -8.41 -6.65 -11.04
CA ARG A 356 -9.50 -6.43 -12.02
C ARG A 356 -10.20 -5.08 -11.87
N LEU A 357 -9.94 -4.32 -10.82
CA LEU A 357 -10.56 -3.00 -10.60
C LEU A 357 -9.82 -1.85 -11.30
N TYR A 358 -8.56 -2.03 -11.70
CA TYR A 358 -7.72 -0.95 -12.24
C TYR A 358 -7.13 -1.28 -13.61
N VAL A 359 -7.10 -0.29 -14.51
CA VAL A 359 -6.54 -0.39 -15.87
C VAL A 359 -5.05 -0.75 -15.82
N ARG A 360 -4.31 -0.19 -14.86
CA ARG A 360 -2.88 -0.48 -14.60
C ARG A 360 -2.58 -1.94 -14.20
N SER A 361 -3.58 -2.77 -13.90
CA SER A 361 -3.34 -4.14 -13.42
C SER A 361 -4.32 -5.22 -13.93
N LYS A 362 -5.42 -4.85 -14.61
CA LYS A 362 -6.46 -5.78 -15.09
C LYS A 362 -5.97 -6.93 -15.97
N ASP A 363 -4.87 -6.73 -16.69
CA ASP A 363 -4.33 -7.69 -17.67
C ASP A 363 -3.25 -8.63 -17.11
N PHE A 364 -2.91 -8.52 -15.82
CA PHE A 364 -1.94 -9.37 -15.11
C PHE A 364 -0.50 -9.37 -15.68
N ALA A 365 -0.20 -8.44 -16.59
CA ALA A 365 1.08 -8.34 -17.30
C ALA A 365 2.21 -7.66 -16.49
N THR A 366 1.94 -7.12 -15.31
CA THR A 366 2.95 -6.39 -14.53
C THR A 366 3.94 -7.34 -13.85
N ALA A 367 5.18 -6.87 -13.66
CA ALA A 367 6.23 -7.66 -13.01
C ALA A 367 5.81 -8.16 -11.61
N HIS A 368 5.08 -7.35 -10.83
CA HIS A 368 4.58 -7.74 -9.52
C HIS A 368 3.62 -8.94 -9.57
N GLN A 369 2.70 -8.93 -10.55
CA GLN A 369 1.69 -9.97 -10.71
C GLN A 369 2.29 -11.26 -11.27
N ILE A 370 3.16 -11.17 -12.29
CA ILE A 370 3.86 -12.32 -12.87
C ILE A 370 4.71 -13.02 -11.80
N LEU A 371 5.53 -12.28 -11.06
CA LEU A 371 6.31 -12.83 -9.96
C LEU A 371 5.42 -13.37 -8.83
N GLY A 372 4.34 -12.67 -8.49
CA GLY A 372 3.37 -13.11 -7.48
C GLY A 372 2.69 -14.45 -7.80
N ILE A 373 2.29 -14.65 -9.06
CA ILE A 373 1.69 -15.90 -9.54
C ILE A 373 2.72 -17.04 -9.53
N LEU A 374 3.94 -16.79 -10.03
CA LEU A 374 5.03 -17.77 -10.00
C LEU A 374 5.42 -18.15 -8.56
N LEU A 375 5.45 -17.19 -7.63
CA LEU A 375 5.66 -17.41 -6.21
C LEU A 375 4.54 -18.25 -5.58
N PHE A 376 3.28 -17.96 -5.90
CA PHE A 376 2.14 -18.71 -5.40
C PHE A 376 2.20 -20.19 -5.83
N ILE A 377 2.50 -20.44 -7.11
CA ILE A 377 2.72 -21.80 -7.63
C ILE A 377 3.93 -22.45 -6.93
N ALA A 378 5.05 -21.74 -6.79
CA ALA A 378 6.24 -22.25 -6.11
C ALA A 378 6.00 -22.60 -4.64
N LEU A 379 5.13 -21.86 -3.93
CA LEU A 379 4.73 -22.14 -2.55
C LEU A 379 3.87 -23.41 -2.43
N TRP A 380 2.93 -23.64 -3.36
CA TRP A 380 2.17 -24.90 -3.40
C TRP A 380 3.05 -26.11 -3.73
N LEU A 381 4.00 -25.96 -4.66
CA LEU A 381 5.02 -26.97 -4.95
C LEU A 381 5.91 -27.23 -3.72
N GLN A 382 6.35 -26.17 -3.03
CA GLN A 382 7.16 -26.24 -1.82
C GLN A 382 6.45 -26.98 -0.68
N LEU A 383 5.14 -26.77 -0.50
CA LEU A 383 4.28 -27.49 0.44
C LEU A 383 4.19 -28.99 0.07
N GLY A 384 3.88 -29.30 -1.19
CA GLY A 384 3.82 -30.68 -1.69
C GLY A 384 5.13 -31.44 -1.53
N LEU A 385 6.25 -30.82 -1.90
CA LEU A 385 7.61 -31.36 -1.71
C LEU A 385 7.92 -31.61 -0.22
N GLY A 386 7.50 -30.70 0.68
CA GLY A 386 7.69 -30.84 2.12
C GLY A 386 6.95 -32.05 2.70
N ILE A 387 5.66 -32.21 2.35
CA ILE A 387 4.84 -33.35 2.75
C ILE A 387 5.42 -34.66 2.19
N LEU A 388 5.73 -34.70 0.90
CA LEU A 388 6.25 -35.89 0.23
C LEU A 388 7.61 -36.32 0.80
N HIS A 389 8.55 -35.39 0.95
CA HIS A 389 9.83 -35.64 1.60
C HIS A 389 9.65 -36.16 3.02
N HIS A 390 8.79 -35.56 3.85
CA HIS A 390 8.60 -36.01 5.23
C HIS A 390 8.00 -37.42 5.31
N ARG A 391 7.03 -37.77 4.45
CA ARG A 391 6.45 -39.12 4.38
C ARG A 391 7.47 -40.17 3.95
N ILE A 392 8.32 -39.86 2.96
CA ILE A 392 9.39 -40.77 2.52
C ILE A 392 10.48 -40.88 3.59
N PHE A 393 10.89 -39.78 4.21
CA PHE A 393 11.91 -39.76 5.27
C PHE A 393 11.47 -40.61 6.47
N LYS A 394 10.22 -40.50 6.93
CA LYS A 394 9.70 -41.38 8.00
C LYS A 394 9.78 -42.86 7.65
N LYS A 395 9.52 -43.24 6.40
CA LYS A 395 9.58 -44.64 5.93
C LYS A 395 11.01 -45.17 5.72
N GLN A 396 11.94 -44.34 5.26
CA GLN A 396 13.24 -44.79 4.73
C GLN A 396 14.46 -44.23 5.47
N GLN A 397 14.28 -43.30 6.41
CA GLN A 397 15.31 -42.63 7.23
C GLN A 397 16.49 -42.00 6.47
N ARG A 398 16.40 -41.92 5.13
CA ARG A 398 17.43 -41.40 4.22
C ARG A 398 17.03 -40.06 3.61
N LYS A 399 18.03 -39.21 3.34
CA LYS A 399 17.88 -37.92 2.65
C LYS A 399 17.35 -38.15 1.23
N THR A 400 16.28 -37.48 0.82
CA THR A 400 15.73 -37.61 -0.54
C THR A 400 16.13 -36.43 -1.43
N LEU A 401 16.02 -36.59 -2.76
CA LEU A 401 16.21 -35.48 -3.72
C LEU A 401 15.19 -34.35 -3.47
N MET A 402 13.92 -34.69 -3.24
CA MET A 402 12.87 -33.72 -2.89
C MET A 402 13.22 -32.91 -1.63
N GLY A 403 13.86 -33.54 -0.64
CA GLY A 403 14.37 -32.87 0.56
C GLY A 403 15.57 -31.94 0.32
N LYS A 404 16.31 -32.11 -0.78
CA LYS A 404 17.28 -31.12 -1.27
C LYS A 404 16.57 -29.95 -1.96
N ILE A 405 15.66 -30.24 -2.89
CA ILE A 405 14.92 -29.21 -3.65
C ILE A 405 14.15 -28.28 -2.68
N HIS A 406 13.34 -28.85 -1.79
CA HIS A 406 12.58 -28.12 -0.77
C HIS A 406 13.46 -27.24 0.15
N ARG A 407 14.72 -27.63 0.38
CA ARG A 407 15.66 -26.88 1.23
C ARG A 407 16.18 -25.60 0.57
N TYR A 408 16.27 -25.58 -0.76
CA TYR A 408 16.76 -24.42 -1.53
C TYR A 408 15.62 -23.60 -2.13
N LEU A 409 14.56 -24.25 -2.64
CA LEU A 409 13.38 -23.60 -3.22
C LEU A 409 12.70 -22.65 -2.23
N GLY A 410 12.47 -23.08 -0.98
CA GLY A 410 11.84 -22.27 0.06
C GLY A 410 12.54 -20.93 0.31
N PRO A 411 13.83 -20.90 0.68
CA PRO A 411 14.58 -19.67 0.85
C PRO A 411 14.65 -18.77 -0.40
N VAL A 412 14.71 -19.36 -1.60
CA VAL A 412 14.70 -18.60 -2.86
C VAL A 412 13.34 -17.96 -3.12
N ALA A 413 12.24 -18.69 -2.93
CA ALA A 413 10.88 -18.14 -3.04
C ALA A 413 10.62 -17.06 -1.99
N VAL A 414 11.11 -17.21 -0.76
CA VAL A 414 11.01 -16.16 0.26
C VAL A 414 11.79 -14.90 -0.15
N LEU A 415 13.00 -15.03 -0.68
CA LEU A 415 13.80 -13.89 -1.15
C LEU A 415 13.13 -13.17 -2.33
N ILE A 416 12.63 -13.91 -3.31
CA ILE A 416 11.91 -13.33 -4.46
C ILE A 416 10.61 -12.65 -4.00
N GLY A 417 9.90 -13.20 -3.00
CA GLY A 417 8.72 -12.55 -2.41
C GLY A 417 9.03 -11.26 -1.65
N ILE A 418 10.17 -11.18 -0.97
CA ILE A 418 10.67 -9.94 -0.34
C ILE A 418 11.00 -8.88 -1.40
N ILE A 419 11.58 -9.29 -2.54
CA ILE A 419 11.84 -8.40 -3.68
C ILE A 419 10.53 -7.99 -4.38
N ASN A 420 9.51 -8.84 -4.38
CA ASN A 420 8.23 -8.56 -5.06
C ASN A 420 7.36 -7.51 -4.34
N ALA A 421 7.54 -7.33 -3.03
CA ALA A 421 6.80 -6.36 -2.23
C ALA A 421 6.98 -4.89 -2.69
N PRO A 422 8.21 -4.33 -2.83
CA PRO A 422 8.38 -2.96 -3.34
C PRO A 422 7.90 -2.76 -4.78
N ILE A 423 7.94 -3.80 -5.64
CA ILE A 423 7.33 -3.75 -6.98
C ILE A 423 5.80 -3.62 -6.87
N GLY A 424 5.19 -4.24 -5.85
CA GLY A 424 3.77 -4.10 -5.53
C GLY A 424 3.40 -2.72 -4.98
N PHE A 425 4.24 -2.13 -4.13
CA PHE A 425 4.03 -0.75 -3.65
C PHE A 425 4.10 0.26 -4.81
N HIS A 426 5.00 0.05 -5.77
CA HIS A 426 5.06 0.88 -6.97
C HIS A 426 3.81 0.73 -7.85
N LEU A 427 3.33 -0.50 -8.08
CA LEU A 427 2.07 -0.75 -8.80
C LEU A 427 0.86 -0.09 -8.13
N ALA A 428 0.83 -0.11 -6.80
CA ALA A 428 -0.21 0.53 -5.98
C ALA A 428 0.03 2.04 -5.74
N GLY A 429 0.84 2.72 -6.57
CA GLY A 429 1.18 4.16 -6.46
C GLY A 429 2.10 4.53 -5.29
N ASN A 430 1.98 3.82 -4.17
CA ASN A 430 2.60 4.03 -2.86
C ASN A 430 4.11 3.69 -2.80
N SER A 431 4.88 4.12 -3.81
CA SER A 431 6.32 3.85 -3.96
C SER A 431 7.15 4.29 -2.73
N HIS A 432 6.70 5.31 -2.00
CA HIS A 432 7.34 5.81 -0.78
C HIS A 432 7.46 4.74 0.33
N LEU A 433 6.57 3.75 0.37
CA LEU A 433 6.59 2.65 1.35
C LEU A 433 7.79 1.71 1.20
N GLY A 434 8.51 1.74 0.06
CA GLY A 434 9.67 0.90 -0.19
C GLY A 434 10.81 1.08 0.82
N ILE A 435 11.05 2.31 1.28
CA ILE A 435 12.11 2.63 2.25
C ILE A 435 11.82 2.09 3.66
N PRO A 436 10.68 2.41 4.32
CA PRO A 436 10.37 1.86 5.64
C PRO A 436 10.23 0.33 5.59
N TYR A 437 9.71 -0.24 4.50
CA TYR A 437 9.71 -1.69 4.29
C TYR A 437 11.12 -2.29 4.30
N ALA A 438 12.07 -1.71 3.56
CA ALA A 438 13.44 -2.20 3.51
C ALA A 438 14.11 -2.17 4.91
N ILE A 439 13.87 -1.12 5.69
CA ILE A 439 14.34 -1.01 7.08
C ILE A 439 13.77 -2.14 7.94
N ILE A 440 12.45 -2.39 7.87
CA ILE A 440 11.77 -3.48 8.60
C ILE A 440 12.35 -4.85 8.20
N VAL A 441 12.56 -5.10 6.91
CA VAL A 441 13.16 -6.36 6.40
C VAL A 441 14.57 -6.56 6.96
N VAL A 442 15.42 -5.52 6.97
CA VAL A 442 16.78 -5.60 7.51
C VAL A 442 16.76 -5.86 9.02
N VAL A 443 15.91 -5.16 9.79
CA VAL A 443 15.77 -5.38 11.24
C VAL A 443 15.28 -6.79 11.54
N VAL A 444 14.25 -7.29 10.86
CA VAL A 444 13.74 -8.66 11.05
C VAL A 444 14.79 -9.70 10.65
N ALA A 445 15.53 -9.48 9.55
CA ALA A 445 16.62 -10.37 9.14
C ALA A 445 17.74 -10.45 10.20
N ILE A 446 18.16 -9.31 10.76
CA ILE A 446 19.15 -9.24 11.86
C ILE A 446 18.62 -9.98 13.08
N LEU A 447 17.38 -9.73 13.51
CA LEU A 447 16.76 -10.42 14.66
C LEU A 447 16.68 -11.94 14.45
N MET A 448 16.31 -12.40 13.26
CA MET A 448 16.28 -13.83 12.90
C MET A 448 17.68 -14.47 12.91
N LEU A 449 18.72 -13.74 12.47
CA LEU A 449 20.12 -14.18 12.51
C LEU A 449 20.67 -14.23 13.94
N LEU A 450 20.39 -13.22 14.75
CA LEU A 450 20.73 -13.18 16.18
C LEU A 450 20.05 -14.32 16.94
N ALA A 451 18.73 -14.51 16.74
CA ALA A 451 17.98 -15.62 17.32
C ALA A 451 18.63 -16.97 16.94
N ARG A 452 18.92 -17.17 15.66
CA ARG A 452 19.63 -18.37 15.16
C ARG A 452 21.01 -18.57 15.78
N ARG A 453 21.74 -17.50 16.14
CA ARG A 453 23.12 -17.56 16.67
C ARG A 453 23.19 -17.71 18.20
N PHE A 454 22.19 -17.21 18.94
CA PHE A 454 22.23 -17.12 20.39
C PHE A 454 21.25 -18.06 21.12
N LEU A 455 20.02 -18.28 20.63
CA LEU A 455 19.06 -19.17 21.31
C LEU A 455 19.57 -20.62 21.49
N PRO A 456 20.26 -21.27 20.52
CA PRO A 456 20.82 -22.60 20.73
C PRO A 456 21.82 -22.65 21.89
N ARG A 457 22.59 -21.58 22.13
CA ARG A 457 23.52 -21.49 23.27
C ARG A 457 22.76 -21.29 24.58
N PHE A 458 21.73 -20.45 24.59
CA PHE A 458 20.90 -20.20 25.78
C PHE A 458 20.13 -21.46 26.21
N PHE A 459 19.39 -22.08 25.29
CA PHE A 459 18.70 -23.35 25.56
C PHE A 459 19.69 -24.49 25.85
N GLY A 460 20.87 -24.51 25.20
CA GLY A 460 21.94 -25.46 25.51
C GLY A 460 22.47 -25.34 26.94
N ARG A 461 22.77 -24.12 27.42
CA ARG A 461 23.18 -23.86 28.82
C ARG A 461 22.08 -24.25 29.80
N ASN A 462 20.82 -23.94 29.51
CA ASN A 462 19.69 -24.29 30.39
C ASN A 462 19.37 -25.80 30.39
N ARG A 463 19.51 -26.52 29.27
CA ARG A 463 19.41 -27.99 29.23
C ARG A 463 20.54 -28.63 30.04
N ARG A 464 21.79 -28.18 29.88
CA ARG A 464 22.95 -28.67 30.66
C ARG A 464 22.81 -28.40 32.16
N ARG A 465 22.32 -27.21 32.55
CA ARG A 465 21.99 -26.89 33.95
C ARG A 465 20.91 -27.82 34.51
N LYS A 466 19.81 -28.03 33.77
CA LYS A 466 18.72 -28.93 34.21
C LYS A 466 19.16 -30.39 34.34
N ALA A 467 20.00 -30.88 33.42
CA ALA A 467 20.63 -32.19 33.53
C ALA A 467 21.47 -32.28 34.81
N ALA A 468 22.46 -31.39 34.99
CA ALA A 468 23.32 -31.38 36.17
C ALA A 468 22.53 -31.29 37.51
N SER A 469 21.43 -30.53 37.56
CA SER A 469 20.56 -30.50 38.76
C SER A 469 19.74 -31.79 38.97
N ALA A 470 19.38 -32.50 37.91
CA ALA A 470 18.71 -33.79 38.00
C ALA A 470 19.70 -34.90 38.39
N ASP A 471 20.91 -34.88 37.82
CA ASP A 471 22.01 -35.79 38.13
C ASP A 471 22.44 -35.63 39.59
N ALA A 472 22.60 -34.39 40.08
CA ALA A 472 22.90 -34.09 41.48
C ALA A 472 21.79 -34.60 42.43
N ARG A 473 20.51 -34.36 42.10
CA ARG A 473 19.38 -34.89 42.89
C ARG A 473 19.33 -36.42 42.88
N ALA A 474 19.65 -37.05 41.75
CA ALA A 474 19.73 -38.51 41.62
C ALA A 474 20.98 -39.12 42.29
N ALA A 475 22.03 -38.33 42.53
CA ALA A 475 23.17 -38.74 43.35
C ALA A 475 22.81 -38.66 44.84
N GLN A 476 22.16 -37.57 45.28
CA GLN A 476 21.70 -37.41 46.66
C GLN A 476 20.73 -38.53 47.09
N LEU A 477 19.71 -38.83 46.27
CA LEU A 477 18.77 -39.92 46.55
C LEU A 477 19.45 -41.31 46.65
N ARG A 478 20.54 -41.53 45.92
CA ARG A 478 21.34 -42.77 46.04
C ARG A 478 22.19 -42.80 47.31
N ALA A 479 22.67 -41.65 47.79
CA ALA A 479 23.38 -41.58 49.07
C ALA A 479 22.44 -41.86 50.25
N GLU A 480 21.20 -41.34 50.18
CA GLU A 480 20.15 -41.61 51.17
C GLU A 480 19.73 -43.09 51.18
N GLN A 481 19.54 -43.72 50.00
CA GLN A 481 19.24 -45.16 49.90
C GLN A 481 20.43 -46.09 50.16
N GLY A 482 21.66 -45.59 50.05
CA GLY A 482 22.88 -46.37 50.33
C GLY A 482 23.22 -46.51 51.81
N GLY A 483 22.51 -45.81 52.71
CA GLY A 483 22.83 -45.73 54.13
C GLY A 483 22.56 -47.00 54.96
N GLU A 484 21.78 -47.95 54.45
CA GLU A 484 21.35 -49.14 55.19
C GLU A 484 22.06 -50.44 54.76
N GLY A 485 23.19 -50.34 54.05
CA GLY A 485 24.01 -51.48 53.64
C GLY A 485 24.92 -52.01 54.75
N TYR A 486 24.63 -53.20 55.29
CA TYR A 486 25.45 -53.87 56.31
C TYR A 486 26.93 -54.01 55.92
N GLN A 487 27.83 -53.44 56.72
CA GLN A 487 29.28 -53.51 56.51
C GLN A 487 29.88 -54.76 57.17
N TYR A 488 30.31 -55.73 56.36
CA TYR A 488 31.09 -56.88 56.83
C TYR A 488 32.53 -56.46 57.23
N PRO A 489 33.09 -56.99 58.35
CA PRO A 489 34.47 -56.68 58.74
C PRO A 489 35.51 -57.31 57.81
N GLN A 490 36.41 -56.48 57.26
CA GLN A 490 37.66 -56.93 56.64
C GLN A 490 38.74 -57.09 57.71
N PHE A 491 39.35 -58.28 57.82
CA PHE A 491 40.50 -58.51 58.71
C PHE A 491 41.80 -58.02 58.03
N GLY A 492 42.21 -56.79 58.36
CA GLY A 492 43.49 -56.24 57.93
C GLY A 492 44.66 -56.71 58.82
N GLN A 493 45.72 -57.24 58.22
CA GLN A 493 46.95 -57.63 58.93
C GLN A 493 47.86 -56.41 59.17
N GLN A 494 48.68 -56.44 60.22
CA GLN A 494 49.46 -55.29 60.69
C GLN A 494 50.58 -54.84 59.73
N SER A 495 50.77 -53.52 59.62
CA SER A 495 52.10 -52.92 59.53
C SER A 495 52.11 -51.53 60.16
N THR A 496 53.25 -51.17 60.78
CA THR A 496 53.55 -49.86 61.40
C THR A 496 53.80 -48.78 60.34
N GLY A 497 53.74 -47.47 60.63
CA GLY A 497 53.40 -46.78 61.89
C GLY A 497 53.78 -45.28 61.83
N LEU A 498 53.85 -44.63 63.01
CA LEU A 498 54.39 -43.28 63.28
C LEU A 498 53.66 -42.04 62.69
N ALA A 499 53.10 -41.23 63.60
CA ALA A 499 52.90 -39.78 63.43
C ALA A 499 53.97 -39.01 64.24
N PRO A 500 54.12 -37.68 64.05
CA PRO A 500 53.70 -36.79 65.15
C PRO A 500 53.18 -35.38 64.78
N ASN A 501 52.20 -34.92 65.57
CA ASN A 501 51.93 -33.56 66.07
C ASN A 501 51.99 -32.27 65.21
N THR A 502 50.80 -31.64 65.09
CA THR A 502 50.46 -30.23 65.43
C THR A 502 51.48 -29.08 65.32
N THR A 503 51.05 -27.97 64.69
CA THR A 503 50.71 -26.67 65.37
C THR A 503 50.00 -25.71 64.39
N THR A 504 49.29 -24.70 64.89
CA THR A 504 48.38 -23.78 64.18
C THR A 504 49.05 -22.62 63.42
N GLY A 505 48.41 -22.15 62.36
CA GLY A 505 48.67 -20.85 61.72
C GLY A 505 47.53 -20.41 60.78
N TYR A 506 47.03 -19.18 60.95
CA TYR A 506 46.00 -18.56 60.09
C TYR A 506 46.66 -17.56 59.12
N GLY A 507 46.30 -17.58 57.84
CA GLY A 507 46.88 -16.66 56.83
C GLY A 507 46.12 -16.67 55.51
N GLY A 508 46.03 -15.51 54.85
CA GLY A 508 45.26 -15.30 53.62
C GLY A 508 45.97 -15.75 52.32
N PRO A 509 45.26 -15.73 51.18
CA PRO A 509 45.66 -16.46 49.97
C PRO A 509 46.41 -15.61 48.92
N SER A 510 47.35 -16.22 48.18
CA SER A 510 47.69 -15.81 46.81
C SER A 510 48.45 -16.90 46.03
N ALA A 511 48.34 -16.82 44.69
CA ALA A 511 49.20 -17.41 43.64
C ALA A 511 49.84 -18.79 43.85
N ALA A 512 49.36 -19.81 43.11
CA ALA A 512 50.15 -20.99 42.79
C ALA A 512 51.10 -20.71 41.61
N SER A 513 52.36 -21.11 41.73
CA SER A 513 53.43 -20.95 40.72
C SER A 513 53.74 -22.28 40.02
N TYR A 514 54.18 -22.23 38.75
CA TYR A 514 54.78 -23.37 38.05
C TYR A 514 55.86 -22.94 37.05
N GLU A 515 57.10 -22.84 37.56
CA GLU A 515 58.38 -22.86 36.86
C GLU A 515 59.37 -23.61 37.79
N HIS A 516 60.45 -24.27 37.36
CA HIS A 516 60.97 -24.46 36.00
C HIS A 516 61.82 -25.75 35.94
N LEU A 517 61.63 -26.54 34.88
CA LEU A 517 62.55 -27.53 34.26
C LEU A 517 62.12 -27.70 32.79
N GLY A 518 62.96 -28.03 31.82
CA GLY A 518 64.42 -28.13 31.78
C GLY A 518 64.89 -28.36 30.32
N PRO A 519 66.06 -27.84 29.88
CA PRO A 519 66.47 -27.86 28.46
C PRO A 519 67.22 -29.13 28.00
N PRO A 520 67.46 -29.32 26.67
CA PRO A 520 67.57 -30.65 26.05
C PRO A 520 69.01 -31.02 25.58
N PRO A 521 69.14 -32.04 24.70
CA PRO A 521 69.59 -31.72 23.34
C PRO A 521 68.68 -32.28 22.23
N ALA A 522 68.87 -31.79 21.01
CA ALA A 522 68.05 -32.11 19.84
C ALA A 522 68.76 -33.06 18.84
N TYR A 523 67.98 -33.67 17.95
CA TYR A 523 68.44 -34.15 16.65
C TYR A 523 67.51 -33.63 15.54
N GLY A 524 68.10 -33.19 14.43
CA GLY A 524 67.38 -32.63 13.30
C GLY A 524 67.33 -33.57 12.09
N ARG A 525 66.15 -33.69 11.50
CA ARG A 525 65.87 -33.80 10.05
C ARG A 525 67.00 -34.33 9.13
N THR A 526 66.77 -35.51 8.53
CA THR A 526 66.82 -35.70 7.06
C THR A 526 66.08 -36.96 6.60
N GLU A 527 65.22 -36.77 5.59
CA GLU A 527 64.93 -37.61 4.39
C GLU A 527 64.45 -39.08 4.43
N SER A 528 63.51 -39.33 3.50
CA SER A 528 63.38 -40.48 2.59
C SER A 528 63.39 -41.92 3.14
N TYR A 529 62.22 -42.57 3.07
CA TYR A 529 62.08 -43.66 2.09
C TYR A 529 60.62 -43.81 1.61
N ARG A 530 60.43 -44.11 0.33
CA ARG A 530 59.18 -44.55 -0.31
C ARG A 530 59.55 -45.63 -1.33
N SER A 531 58.96 -46.81 -1.24
CA SER A 531 59.32 -47.92 -2.12
C SER A 531 58.10 -48.78 -2.50
N GLU A 532 57.54 -48.49 -3.68
CA GLU A 532 56.65 -49.38 -4.42
C GLU A 532 56.96 -49.23 -5.92
N ASP A 533 57.72 -50.17 -6.46
CA ASP A 533 57.89 -50.50 -7.88
C ASP A 533 58.01 -52.05 -7.90
N VAL A 534 57.47 -52.80 -8.86
CA VAL A 534 58.06 -53.21 -10.16
C VAL A 534 57.11 -54.33 -10.70
N PRO A 535 56.88 -54.58 -12.02
CA PRO A 535 57.18 -53.82 -13.24
C PRO A 535 55.95 -53.54 -14.15
N LEU A 536 56.21 -52.86 -15.27
CA LEU A 536 55.34 -52.75 -16.46
C LEU A 536 55.34 -54.03 -17.31
N GLN A 537 54.29 -54.22 -18.13
CA GLN A 537 54.45 -54.82 -19.46
C GLN A 537 53.42 -54.27 -20.46
N THR A 538 53.91 -53.61 -21.51
CA THR A 538 53.15 -53.26 -22.73
C THR A 538 54.04 -53.50 -23.94
N TYR A 539 53.44 -53.95 -25.04
CA TYR A 539 54.08 -54.07 -26.35
C TYR A 539 53.18 -53.38 -27.39
N GLY A 540 53.79 -52.66 -28.33
CA GLY A 540 53.07 -51.91 -29.36
C GLY A 540 52.84 -52.70 -30.66
N GLY A 541 52.08 -52.11 -31.58
CA GLY A 541 51.84 -52.60 -32.93
C GLY A 541 50.96 -51.60 -33.71
N GLU A 542 51.29 -51.34 -34.97
CA GLU A 542 50.73 -50.23 -35.76
C GLU A 542 49.67 -50.65 -36.81
N ALA A 543 48.89 -49.66 -37.24
CA ALA A 543 48.26 -49.50 -38.57
C ALA A 543 47.21 -50.54 -39.08
N GLY A 544 46.14 -50.03 -39.70
CA GLY A 544 45.10 -50.85 -40.34
C GLY A 544 43.88 -50.05 -40.85
N VAL A 545 44.02 -49.41 -42.01
CA VAL A 545 43.01 -48.54 -42.64
C VAL A 545 41.77 -49.32 -43.16
N GLN A 546 40.54 -48.86 -42.87
CA GLN A 546 39.44 -48.69 -43.87
C GLN A 546 38.12 -48.09 -43.32
N HIS A 547 37.55 -47.17 -44.12
CA HIS A 547 36.10 -46.79 -44.21
C HIS A 547 35.59 -47.32 -45.58
N PRO A 548 34.27 -47.29 -45.96
CA PRO A 548 33.09 -46.61 -45.38
C PRO A 548 31.92 -47.61 -45.11
N ARG A 549 30.59 -47.39 -45.22
CA ARG A 549 29.65 -46.29 -45.61
C ARG A 549 28.32 -46.44 -44.81
N PRO A 550 27.38 -45.45 -44.81
CA PRO A 550 26.19 -45.45 -43.95
C PRO A 550 24.84 -45.73 -44.66
N THR A 551 23.85 -46.12 -43.85
CA THR A 551 22.37 -45.92 -43.98
C THR A 551 21.77 -46.15 -42.58
N LEU A 552 20.68 -45.51 -42.15
CA LEU A 552 19.77 -44.57 -42.82
C LEU A 552 19.31 -43.51 -41.80
#